data_AF-A0A6G6Y110-F1
#
_entry.id   AF-A0A6G6Y110-F1
#
_cell.length_a   1.000
_cell.length_b   1.000
_cell.length_c   1.000
_cell.angle_alpha   90.00
_cell.angle_beta   90.00
_cell.angle_gamma   90.00
#
_symmetry.space_group_name_H-M   'P 1'
#
loop_
_entity.id
_entity.type
_entity.pdbx_description
1 polymer ?
#
loop_
_entity_poly.entity_id
_entity_poly.type
_entity_poly.pdbx_seq_one_letter_code
_entity_poly.pdbx_strand_id
1 'polypeptide(L)'
;MKSEGGSVQPNRRQMVASALILAAAAPAKADARHEREPSGNDNNLTAKLQVSDLINRERNARDAGDWGEMTACWRADAIVDVSWLKGSAPEFIARTRRNAASGRVTLHSLSPSVVTLQSDRAIAETPCRLASFVPIDGVEVCITGYVRLLWRADRKEGDWGLAGLRMIYIRDTMVPSDPNDQPQINSTELSGYRASYRWLSYALARTANKPRDDLPGIDRPETVAAIREAQSEWLAGI
;
A
#
# COMPACT_ATOMS: atom_id res chain seq x y z
N MET A 1 45.73 54.12 23.91
CA MET A 1 44.49 53.91 23.13
C MET A 1 44.86 52.98 21.97
N LYS A 2 44.68 51.66 22.02
CA LYS A 2 43.46 50.81 22.07
C LYS A 2 42.51 50.98 20.87
N SER A 3 42.02 49.82 20.40
CA SER A 3 41.00 49.50 19.37
C SER A 3 41.52 49.45 17.93
N GLU A 4 41.24 48.47 17.08
CA GLU A 4 40.38 47.25 17.06
C GLU A 4 40.92 46.38 15.89
N GLY A 5 40.94 45.05 15.88
CA GLY A 5 39.83 44.11 16.14
C GLY A 5 39.59 43.27 14.88
N GLY A 6 40.58 42.46 14.45
CA GLY A 6 40.43 41.53 13.33
C GLY A 6 40.04 40.13 13.79
N SER A 7 38.76 39.79 13.64
CA SER A 7 38.21 38.46 13.93
C SER A 7 38.39 37.51 12.75
N VAL A 8 39.16 36.44 12.92
CA VAL A 8 39.10 35.24 12.06
C VAL A 8 38.37 34.16 12.87
N GLN A 9 37.17 33.80 12.42
CA GLN A 9 36.34 32.76 13.05
C GLN A 9 36.94 31.36 12.82
N PRO A 10 36.85 30.45 13.80
CA PRO A 10 37.22 29.05 13.60
C PRO A 10 36.11 28.28 12.89
N ASN A 11 36.55 27.42 11.97
CA ASN A 11 35.79 26.52 11.12
C ASN A 11 34.98 25.51 11.97
N ARG A 12 33.65 25.68 12.05
CA ARG A 12 32.77 24.81 12.82
C ARG A 12 32.15 23.75 11.91
N ARG A 13 32.80 22.59 11.82
CA ARG A 13 32.16 21.34 11.38
C ARG A 13 31.01 21.04 12.34
N GLN A 14 29.77 21.35 11.93
CA GLN A 14 28.58 20.89 12.66
C GLN A 14 28.35 19.42 12.32
N MET A 15 28.70 18.53 13.24
CA MET A 15 28.09 17.21 13.29
C MET A 15 26.62 17.40 13.63
N VAL A 16 25.73 17.02 12.71
CA VAL A 16 24.30 16.88 13.01
C VAL A 16 24.16 15.63 13.87
N ALA A 17 24.06 15.81 15.18
CA ALA A 17 23.65 14.75 16.07
C ALA A 17 22.17 14.45 15.81
N SER A 18 21.90 13.32 15.14
CA SER A 18 20.56 12.77 15.00
C SER A 18 20.03 12.41 16.39
N ALA A 19 19.28 13.32 17.01
CA ALA A 19 18.47 13.01 18.17
C ALA A 19 17.30 12.14 17.71
N LEU A 20 17.40 10.83 17.94
CA LEU A 20 16.29 9.90 17.84
C LEU A 20 15.27 10.31 18.92
N ILE A 21 14.26 11.08 18.56
CA ILE A 21 13.09 11.29 19.43
C ILE A 21 12.30 9.99 19.40
N LEU A 22 12.63 9.08 20.32
CA LEU A 22 11.76 7.97 20.64
C LEU A 22 10.56 8.56 21.38
N ALA A 23 9.50 8.88 20.66
CA ALA A 23 8.22 9.15 21.29
C ALA A 23 7.86 7.90 22.10
N ALA A 24 7.86 8.03 23.42
CA ALA A 24 7.37 7.00 24.31
C ALA A 24 5.88 6.82 24.02
N ALA A 25 5.55 5.89 23.14
CA ALA A 25 4.20 5.40 22.98
C ALA A 25 3.75 4.89 24.35
N ALA A 26 2.61 5.37 24.84
CA ALA A 26 1.93 4.76 25.98
C ALA A 26 1.84 3.25 25.73
N PRO A 27 2.00 2.40 26.76
CA PRO A 27 1.94 0.96 26.57
C PRO A 27 0.59 0.63 25.93
N ALA A 28 0.63 0.17 24.68
CA ALA A 28 -0.52 -0.49 24.08
C ALA A 28 -0.94 -1.56 25.09
N LYS A 29 -2.24 -1.59 25.46
CA LYS A 29 -2.81 -2.75 26.14
C LYS A 29 -2.26 -3.96 25.41
N ALA A 30 -1.62 -4.88 26.15
CA ALA A 30 -0.96 -6.03 25.57
C ALA A 30 -1.92 -6.66 24.56
N ASP A 31 -1.67 -6.40 23.27
CA ASP A 31 -2.41 -7.04 22.20
C ASP A 31 -2.27 -8.53 22.48
N ALA A 32 -3.39 -9.25 22.40
CA ALA A 32 -3.38 -10.70 22.45
C ALA A 32 -2.26 -11.14 21.51
N ARG A 33 -1.13 -11.55 22.11
CA ARG A 33 0.04 -11.96 21.35
C ARG A 33 -0.53 -13.04 20.45
N HIS A 34 -0.51 -12.80 19.14
CA HIS A 34 -0.74 -13.87 18.20
C HIS A 34 0.39 -14.85 18.52
N GLU A 35 0.07 -15.88 19.31
CA GLU A 35 0.99 -16.98 19.52
C GLU A 35 1.40 -17.42 18.12
N ARG A 36 2.71 -17.45 17.85
CA ARG A 36 3.17 -18.01 16.58
C ARG A 36 2.54 -19.38 16.49
N GLU A 37 1.75 -19.61 15.43
CA GLU A 37 1.19 -20.94 15.21
C GLU A 37 2.34 -21.94 15.36
N PRO A 38 2.17 -22.99 16.18
CA PRO A 38 3.17 -24.06 16.26
C PRO A 38 3.44 -24.53 14.82
N SER A 39 4.70 -24.90 14.52
CA SER A 39 5.11 -25.37 13.19
C SER A 39 4.09 -26.39 12.68
N GLY A 40 3.18 -25.93 11.82
CA GLY A 40 1.96 -26.66 11.49
C GLY A 40 2.25 -27.85 10.58
N ASN A 41 1.28 -28.76 10.51
CA ASN A 41 1.23 -29.88 9.57
C ASN A 41 1.61 -29.46 8.14
N ASP A 42 2.32 -30.29 7.38
CA ASP A 42 2.87 -29.99 6.03
C ASP A 42 1.80 -29.44 5.04
N ASN A 43 0.54 -29.86 5.23
CA ASN A 43 -0.61 -29.38 4.47
C ASN A 43 -0.88 -27.88 4.66
N ASN A 44 -0.66 -27.34 5.87
CA ASN A 44 -0.83 -25.91 6.15
C ASN A 44 0.27 -25.08 5.48
N LEU A 45 1.51 -25.59 5.46
CA LEU A 45 2.61 -24.91 4.76
C LEU A 45 2.34 -24.85 3.26
N THR A 46 1.91 -25.96 2.67
CA THR A 46 1.54 -26.02 1.24
C THR A 46 0.44 -25.02 0.91
N ALA A 47 -0.62 -24.94 1.71
CA ALA A 47 -1.69 -23.97 1.51
C ALA A 47 -1.20 -22.50 1.62
N LYS A 48 -0.33 -22.18 2.59
CA LYS A 48 0.26 -20.83 2.72
C LYS A 48 1.12 -20.47 1.49
N LEU A 49 1.84 -21.44 0.94
CA LEU A 49 2.62 -21.26 -0.30
C LEU A 49 1.72 -21.05 -1.51
N GLN A 50 0.65 -21.84 -1.66
CA GLN A 50 -0.34 -21.66 -2.74
C GLN A 50 -0.98 -20.26 -2.71
N VAL A 51 -1.37 -19.78 -1.52
CA VAL A 51 -1.92 -18.43 -1.36
C VAL A 51 -0.88 -17.35 -1.67
N SER A 52 0.37 -17.54 -1.25
CA SER A 52 1.46 -16.61 -1.55
C SER A 52 1.79 -16.56 -3.04
N ASP A 53 1.83 -17.71 -3.71
CA ASP A 53 2.02 -17.83 -5.15
C ASP A 53 0.87 -17.15 -5.91
N LEU A 54 -0.39 -17.41 -5.51
CA LEU A 54 -1.57 -16.76 -6.09
C LEU A 54 -1.50 -15.23 -6.03
N ILE A 55 -1.05 -14.65 -4.90
CA ILE A 55 -0.84 -13.20 -4.74
C ILE A 55 0.25 -12.69 -5.69
N ASN A 56 1.36 -13.41 -5.80
CA ASN A 56 2.47 -13.03 -6.68
C ASN A 56 2.07 -13.12 -8.15
N ARG A 57 1.37 -14.18 -8.56
CA ARG A 57 0.84 -14.38 -9.90
C ARG A 57 -0.11 -13.26 -10.29
N GLU A 58 -1.07 -12.91 -9.43
CA GLU A 58 -2.01 -11.82 -9.74
C GLU A 58 -1.29 -10.46 -9.90
N ARG A 59 -0.36 -10.13 -9.00
CA ARG A 59 0.35 -8.84 -9.06
C ARG A 59 1.29 -8.78 -10.26
N ASN A 60 2.00 -9.87 -10.55
CA ASN A 60 2.84 -9.97 -11.74
C ASN A 60 2.01 -9.88 -13.04
N ALA A 61 0.90 -10.62 -13.12
CA ALA A 61 0.01 -10.61 -14.28
C ALA A 61 -0.57 -9.23 -14.54
N ARG A 62 -0.99 -8.53 -13.49
CA ARG A 62 -1.47 -7.14 -13.58
C ARG A 62 -0.42 -6.22 -14.18
N ASP A 63 0.80 -6.26 -13.66
CA ASP A 63 1.87 -5.34 -14.07
C ASP A 63 2.41 -5.70 -15.47
N ALA A 64 2.37 -6.97 -15.86
CA ALA A 64 2.75 -7.46 -17.18
C ALA A 64 1.65 -7.32 -18.26
N GLY A 65 0.41 -6.99 -17.86
CA GLY A 65 -0.74 -6.94 -18.75
C GLY A 65 -1.28 -8.31 -19.19
N ASP A 66 -0.95 -9.39 -18.45
CA ASP A 66 -1.53 -10.71 -18.64
C ASP A 66 -2.92 -10.77 -18.01
N TRP A 67 -3.92 -10.31 -18.77
CA TRP A 67 -5.29 -10.20 -18.29
C TRP A 67 -5.97 -11.55 -18.07
N GLY A 68 -5.53 -12.60 -18.77
CA GLY A 68 -6.08 -13.95 -18.60
C GLY A 68 -5.69 -14.52 -17.25
N GLU A 69 -4.39 -14.48 -16.96
CA GLU A 69 -3.81 -14.89 -15.69
C GLU A 69 -4.35 -14.04 -14.52
N MET A 70 -4.40 -12.71 -14.69
CA MET A 70 -4.96 -11.81 -13.69
C MET A 70 -6.41 -12.21 -13.37
N THR A 71 -7.24 -12.47 -14.39
CA THR A 71 -8.64 -12.86 -14.19
C THR A 71 -8.77 -14.20 -13.47
N ALA A 72 -7.94 -15.18 -13.83
CA ALA A 72 -7.97 -16.52 -13.24
C ALA A 72 -7.65 -16.52 -11.73
N CYS A 73 -6.91 -15.52 -11.25
CA CYS A 73 -6.58 -15.42 -9.83
C CYS A 73 -7.75 -15.00 -8.94
N TRP A 74 -8.79 -14.35 -9.49
CA TRP A 74 -9.86 -13.73 -8.71
C TRP A 74 -11.13 -14.58 -8.65
N ARG A 75 -11.80 -14.55 -7.49
CA ARG A 75 -13.21 -14.96 -7.40
C ARG A 75 -14.11 -13.89 -8.01
N ALA A 76 -15.16 -14.29 -8.72
CA ALA A 76 -16.08 -13.37 -9.36
C ALA A 76 -16.84 -12.46 -8.36
N ASP A 77 -17.09 -12.97 -7.15
CA ASP A 77 -17.75 -12.29 -6.03
C ASP A 77 -16.77 -11.51 -5.14
N ALA A 78 -15.47 -11.51 -5.45
CA ALA A 78 -14.48 -10.80 -4.66
C ALA A 78 -14.68 -9.28 -4.70
N ILE A 79 -14.44 -8.64 -3.56
CA ILE A 79 -14.50 -7.18 -3.41
C ILE A 79 -13.09 -6.60 -3.31
N VAL A 80 -12.84 -5.59 -4.14
CA VAL A 80 -11.62 -4.78 -4.12
C VAL A 80 -11.98 -3.38 -3.63
N ASP A 81 -11.36 -2.95 -2.53
CA ASP A 81 -11.52 -1.61 -1.95
C ASP A 81 -10.16 -0.90 -1.83
N VAL A 82 -9.86 -0.08 -2.82
CA VAL A 82 -8.61 0.67 -3.01
C VAL A 82 -8.92 2.13 -3.36
N SER A 83 -7.89 2.95 -3.50
CA SER A 83 -8.04 4.41 -3.57
C SER A 83 -8.93 4.91 -4.71
N TRP A 84 -8.93 4.22 -5.85
CA TRP A 84 -9.67 4.60 -7.05
C TRP A 84 -10.87 3.69 -7.36
N LEU A 85 -11.13 2.69 -6.52
CA LEU A 85 -12.23 1.74 -6.71
C LEU A 85 -12.67 1.11 -5.40
N LYS A 86 -13.99 1.06 -5.20
CA LYS A 86 -14.64 0.08 -4.34
C LYS A 86 -15.66 -0.68 -5.17
N GLY A 87 -15.37 -1.91 -5.52
CA GLY A 87 -16.16 -2.67 -6.49
C GLY A 87 -15.77 -4.13 -6.57
N SER A 88 -16.37 -4.84 -7.53
CA SER A 88 -16.12 -6.27 -7.75
C SER A 88 -14.78 -6.50 -8.47
N ALA A 89 -14.24 -7.71 -8.37
CA ALA A 89 -13.03 -8.09 -9.10
C ALA A 89 -13.17 -7.93 -10.63
N PRO A 90 -14.29 -8.28 -11.30
CA PRO A 90 -14.50 -7.98 -12.71
C PRO A 90 -14.41 -6.48 -13.03
N GLU A 91 -14.98 -5.60 -12.20
CA GLU A 91 -14.86 -4.16 -12.39
C GLU A 91 -13.40 -3.69 -12.22
N PHE A 92 -12.71 -4.22 -11.21
CA PHE A 92 -11.31 -3.94 -10.95
C PHE A 92 -10.42 -4.31 -12.14
N ILE A 93 -10.58 -5.50 -12.71
CA ILE A 93 -9.84 -5.95 -13.89
C ILE A 93 -10.16 -5.05 -15.09
N ALA A 94 -11.45 -4.78 -15.36
CA ALA A 94 -11.85 -3.95 -16.49
C ALA A 94 -11.29 -2.53 -16.43
N ARG A 95 -11.32 -1.89 -15.24
CA ARG A 95 -10.73 -0.56 -15.03
C ARG A 95 -9.20 -0.58 -15.11
N THR A 96 -8.57 -1.63 -14.59
CA THR A 96 -7.11 -1.81 -14.69
C THR A 96 -6.67 -1.90 -16.15
N ARG A 97 -7.37 -2.70 -16.97
CA ARG A 97 -7.15 -2.80 -18.42
C ARG A 97 -7.30 -1.45 -19.13
N ARG A 98 -8.34 -0.68 -18.78
CA ARG A 98 -8.58 0.65 -19.33
C ARG A 98 -7.44 1.63 -18.99
N ASN A 99 -6.97 1.61 -17.73
CA ASN A 99 -5.84 2.44 -17.30
C ASN A 99 -4.55 2.06 -18.04
N ALA A 100 -4.27 0.77 -18.20
CA ALA A 100 -3.11 0.31 -18.96
C ALA A 100 -3.20 0.73 -20.43
N ALA A 101 -4.37 0.59 -21.06
CA ALA A 101 -4.61 1.01 -22.44
C ALA A 101 -4.50 2.53 -22.64
N SER A 102 -4.67 3.34 -21.59
CA SER A 102 -4.43 4.79 -21.64
C SER A 102 -2.96 5.16 -21.42
N GLY A 103 -2.04 4.20 -21.44
CA GLY A 103 -0.61 4.40 -21.23
C GLY A 103 -0.18 4.57 -19.78
N ARG A 104 -1.07 4.39 -18.78
CA ARG A 104 -0.66 4.47 -17.38
C ARG A 104 0.16 3.24 -17.00
N VAL A 105 1.34 3.49 -16.45
CA VAL A 105 2.23 2.44 -15.93
C VAL A 105 2.14 2.41 -14.42
N THR A 106 1.95 1.20 -13.87
CA THR A 106 2.00 0.94 -12.42
C THR A 106 2.81 -0.32 -12.19
N LEU A 107 3.71 -0.28 -11.19
CA LEU A 107 4.58 -1.39 -10.82
C LEU A 107 4.48 -1.65 -9.33
N HIS A 108 4.44 -2.92 -8.93
CA HIS A 108 4.35 -3.35 -7.53
C HIS A 108 5.59 -4.16 -7.15
N SER A 109 6.35 -3.65 -6.18
CA SER A 109 7.40 -4.42 -5.51
C SER A 109 6.83 -5.00 -4.21
N LEU A 110 6.60 -6.32 -4.20
CA LEU A 110 6.08 -7.03 -3.04
C LEU A 110 7.22 -7.48 -2.13
N SER A 111 7.02 -7.34 -0.82
CA SER A 111 7.76 -8.11 0.19
C SER A 111 7.03 -9.43 0.46
N PRO A 112 7.69 -10.42 1.10
CA PRO A 112 7.03 -11.68 1.45
C PRO A 112 5.72 -11.47 2.23
N SER A 113 4.68 -12.20 1.82
CA SER A 113 3.37 -12.18 2.48
C SER A 113 3.42 -12.94 3.80
N VAL A 114 2.75 -12.41 4.82
CA VAL A 114 2.43 -13.16 6.04
C VAL A 114 1.02 -13.72 5.88
N VAL A 115 0.89 -15.04 5.81
CA VAL A 115 -0.38 -15.74 5.57
C VAL A 115 -0.86 -16.42 6.85
N THR A 116 -2.11 -16.14 7.23
CA THR A 116 -2.83 -16.82 8.31
C THR A 116 -3.98 -17.63 7.69
N LEU A 117 -4.08 -18.90 8.08
CA LEU A 117 -5.07 -19.84 7.56
C LEU A 117 -6.10 -20.19 8.62
N GLN A 118 -7.34 -20.42 8.19
CA GLN A 118 -8.37 -21.05 9.00
C GLN A 118 -9.27 -21.86 8.07
N SER A 119 -9.16 -23.19 8.15
CA SER A 119 -9.85 -24.13 7.26
C SER A 119 -9.65 -23.78 5.78
N ASP A 120 -10.73 -23.43 5.06
CA ASP A 120 -10.72 -23.06 3.64
C ASP A 120 -10.64 -21.54 3.41
N ARG A 121 -10.22 -20.76 4.42
CA ARG A 121 -10.00 -19.31 4.30
C ARG A 121 -8.57 -18.95 4.67
N ALA A 122 -8.07 -17.91 4.00
CA ALA A 122 -6.76 -17.34 4.22
C ALA A 122 -6.86 -15.82 4.18
N ILE A 123 -6.19 -15.17 5.12
CA ILE A 123 -5.84 -13.76 5.00
C ILE A 123 -4.34 -13.64 4.80
N ALA A 124 -3.93 -12.64 4.04
CA ALA A 124 -2.51 -12.34 3.89
C ALA A 124 -2.25 -10.85 3.96
N GLU A 125 -1.19 -10.46 4.66
CA GLU A 125 -0.66 -9.12 4.62
C GLU A 125 0.64 -9.09 3.82
N THR A 126 0.65 -8.30 2.74
CA THR A 126 1.80 -8.13 1.86
C THR A 126 2.27 -6.68 1.92
N PRO A 127 3.43 -6.39 2.53
CA PRO A 127 4.05 -5.08 2.39
C PRO A 127 4.38 -4.85 0.91
N CYS A 128 3.99 -3.69 0.39
CA CYS A 128 4.17 -3.36 -1.02
C CYS A 128 4.65 -1.91 -1.18
N ARG A 129 5.61 -1.73 -2.08
CA ARG A 129 5.91 -0.44 -2.69
C ARG A 129 5.29 -0.42 -4.07
N LEU A 130 4.34 0.46 -4.31
CA LEU A 130 3.75 0.67 -5.64
C LEU A 130 4.30 1.95 -6.24
N ALA A 131 4.69 1.92 -7.50
CA ALA A 131 5.09 3.09 -8.28
C ALA A 131 4.07 3.31 -9.38
N SER A 132 3.58 4.54 -9.54
CA SER A 132 2.69 4.95 -10.62
C SER A 132 3.27 6.15 -11.33
N PHE A 133 3.36 6.06 -12.66
CA PHE A 133 3.80 7.16 -13.51
C PHE A 133 2.58 7.88 -14.05
N VAL A 134 2.44 9.16 -13.73
CA VAL A 134 1.28 9.98 -14.07
C VAL A 134 1.70 11.41 -14.38
N PRO A 135 0.99 12.11 -15.28
CA PRO A 135 1.20 13.54 -15.46
C PRO A 135 0.56 14.32 -14.30
N ILE A 136 1.27 15.30 -13.78
CA ILE A 136 0.74 16.35 -12.91
C ILE A 136 1.04 17.68 -13.57
N ASP A 137 -0.03 18.36 -13.99
CA ASP A 137 0.02 19.68 -14.63
C ASP A 137 0.98 19.71 -15.85
N GLY A 138 1.01 18.60 -16.60
CA GLY A 138 1.86 18.42 -17.80
C GLY A 138 3.22 17.77 -17.54
N VAL A 139 3.68 17.72 -16.29
CA VAL A 139 4.96 17.14 -15.89
C VAL A 139 4.77 15.68 -15.51
N GLU A 140 5.55 14.77 -16.10
CA GLU A 140 5.52 13.36 -15.69
C GLU A 140 6.19 13.18 -14.32
N VAL A 141 5.47 12.55 -13.40
CA VAL A 141 5.95 12.23 -12.06
C VAL A 141 5.80 10.74 -11.76
N CYS A 142 6.69 10.22 -10.93
CA CYS A 142 6.55 8.93 -10.27
C CYS A 142 6.04 9.13 -8.85
N ILE A 143 4.85 8.61 -8.57
CA ILE A 143 4.31 8.52 -7.22
C ILE A 143 4.60 7.14 -6.67
N THR A 144 5.33 7.10 -5.57
CA THR A 144 5.65 5.86 -4.85
C THR A 144 4.81 5.79 -3.58
N GLY A 145 3.88 4.84 -3.51
CA GLY A 145 3.10 4.52 -2.33
C GLY A 145 3.71 3.37 -1.54
N TYR A 146 3.81 3.53 -0.23
CA TYR A 146 4.16 2.48 0.73
C TYR A 146 2.87 2.01 1.41
N VAL A 147 2.53 0.74 1.24
CA VAL A 147 1.24 0.20 1.65
C VAL A 147 1.37 -1.21 2.24
N ARG A 148 0.33 -1.65 2.94
CA ARG A 148 0.09 -3.06 3.24
C ARG A 148 -1.11 -3.50 2.42
N LEU A 149 -0.91 -4.44 1.49
CA LEU A 149 -2.01 -5.10 0.79
C LEU A 149 -2.59 -6.14 1.73
N LEU A 150 -3.89 -6.07 1.98
CA LEU A 150 -4.63 -7.00 2.82
C LEU A 150 -5.49 -7.87 1.92
N TRP A 151 -5.08 -9.11 1.75
CA TRP A 151 -5.72 -10.08 0.89
C TRP A 151 -6.64 -11.00 1.67
N ARG A 152 -7.69 -11.45 0.98
CA ARG A 152 -8.51 -12.59 1.35
C ARG A 152 -8.39 -13.62 0.24
N ALA A 153 -8.27 -14.88 0.59
CA ALA A 153 -8.35 -15.99 -0.35
C ALA A 153 -9.17 -17.12 0.27
N ASP A 154 -10.00 -17.76 -0.54
CA ASP A 154 -10.79 -18.93 -0.12
C ASP A 154 -10.49 -20.13 -1.01
N ARG A 155 -10.68 -21.33 -0.46
CA ARG A 155 -10.57 -22.58 -1.20
C ARG A 155 -11.97 -23.11 -1.48
N LYS A 156 -12.28 -23.34 -2.76
CA LYS A 156 -13.55 -23.92 -3.25
C LYS A 156 -13.18 -25.03 -4.22
N GLU A 157 -13.78 -26.21 -4.05
CA GLU A 157 -13.55 -27.38 -4.91
C GLU A 157 -12.06 -27.77 -5.05
N GLY A 158 -11.26 -27.49 -4.03
CA GLY A 158 -9.82 -27.80 -3.99
C GLY A 158 -8.89 -26.66 -4.45
N ASP A 159 -9.43 -25.63 -5.10
CA ASP A 159 -8.63 -24.54 -5.67
C ASP A 159 -8.72 -23.25 -4.85
N TRP A 160 -7.59 -22.57 -4.65
CA TRP A 160 -7.53 -21.25 -4.02
C TRP A 160 -7.85 -20.14 -5.02
N GLY A 161 -8.60 -19.12 -4.59
CA GLY A 161 -8.86 -17.91 -5.35
C GLY A 161 -8.93 -16.68 -4.47
N LEU A 162 -8.56 -15.52 -5.01
CA LEU A 162 -8.59 -14.25 -4.29
C LEU A 162 -10.04 -13.82 -4.07
N ALA A 163 -10.45 -13.75 -2.82
CA ALA A 163 -11.79 -13.39 -2.38
C ALA A 163 -11.91 -11.89 -2.00
N GLY A 164 -10.80 -11.16 -1.96
CA GLY A 164 -10.83 -9.72 -1.76
C GLY A 164 -9.46 -9.07 -1.59
N LEU A 165 -9.43 -7.76 -1.78
CA LEU A 165 -8.27 -6.93 -1.54
C LEU A 165 -8.68 -5.61 -0.93
N ARG A 166 -7.95 -5.23 0.11
CA ARG A 166 -7.99 -3.89 0.69
C ARG A 166 -6.57 -3.43 0.98
N MET A 167 -6.39 -2.19 1.41
CA MET A 167 -5.07 -1.61 1.64
C MET A 167 -5.03 -0.80 2.93
N ILE A 168 -3.88 -0.85 3.62
CA ILE A 168 -3.49 0.16 4.60
C ILE A 168 -2.43 1.04 3.96
N TYR A 169 -2.66 2.35 3.99
CA TYR A 169 -1.75 3.36 3.47
C TYR A 169 -0.77 3.80 4.56
N ILE A 170 0.52 3.76 4.26
CA ILE A 170 1.59 4.12 5.22
C ILE A 170 2.08 5.53 4.93
N ARG A 171 2.51 5.76 3.69
CA ARG A 171 3.08 7.01 3.22
C ARG A 171 3.15 6.97 1.70
N ASP A 172 3.22 8.12 1.07
CA ASP A 172 3.69 8.23 -0.30
C ASP A 172 4.71 9.35 -0.49
N THR A 173 5.39 9.29 -1.63
CA THR A 173 6.33 10.30 -2.12
C THR A 173 6.06 10.53 -3.60
N MET A 174 6.39 11.71 -4.10
CA MET A 174 6.35 12.04 -5.51
C MET A 174 7.72 12.58 -5.92
N VAL A 175 8.23 12.12 -7.06
CA VAL A 175 9.42 12.66 -7.71
C VAL A 175 9.10 12.89 -9.18
N PRO A 176 9.57 13.98 -9.80
CA PRO A 176 9.49 14.11 -11.25
C PRO A 176 10.32 13.04 -11.95
N SER A 177 9.84 12.59 -13.12
CA SER A 177 10.60 11.67 -13.97
C SER A 177 11.86 12.35 -14.54
N ASP A 178 11.73 13.61 -14.97
CA ASP A 178 12.87 14.47 -15.32
C ASP A 178 13.18 15.41 -14.14
N PRO A 179 14.35 15.32 -13.50
CA PRO A 179 14.70 16.19 -12.38
C PRO A 179 14.75 17.69 -12.74
N ASN A 180 14.86 18.03 -14.03
CA ASN A 180 14.85 19.41 -14.51
C ASN A 180 13.45 19.96 -14.79
N ASP A 181 12.43 19.12 -14.83
CA ASP A 181 11.04 19.51 -15.05
C ASP A 181 10.22 19.28 -13.77
N GLN A 182 9.86 20.36 -13.09
CA GLN A 182 9.23 20.30 -11.76
C GLN A 182 7.77 20.75 -11.85
N PRO A 183 6.80 19.96 -11.36
CA PRO A 183 5.41 20.36 -11.32
C PRO A 183 5.21 21.54 -10.35
N GLN A 184 4.32 22.45 -10.69
CA GLN A 184 3.89 23.50 -9.76
C GLN A 184 2.90 22.93 -8.75
N ILE A 185 3.32 22.86 -7.49
CA ILE A 185 2.52 22.26 -6.43
C ILE A 185 1.73 23.31 -5.66
N ASN A 186 0.39 23.15 -5.62
CA ASN A 186 -0.47 23.93 -4.77
C ASN A 186 -0.38 23.43 -3.32
N SER A 187 0.49 24.07 -2.52
CA SER A 187 0.72 23.70 -1.13
C SER A 187 -0.53 23.75 -0.25
N THR A 188 -1.44 24.69 -0.51
CA THR A 188 -2.70 24.83 0.24
C THR A 188 -3.61 23.63 0.00
N GLU A 189 -3.82 23.25 -1.26
CA GLU A 189 -4.57 22.04 -1.63
C GLU A 189 -3.90 20.79 -1.04
N LEU A 190 -2.59 20.66 -1.24
CA LEU A 190 -1.81 19.50 -0.80
C LEU A 190 -1.90 19.28 0.72
N SER A 191 -1.94 20.36 1.51
CA SER A 191 -2.05 20.30 2.97
C SER A 191 -3.38 19.71 3.45
N GLY A 192 -4.43 19.75 2.62
CA GLY A 192 -5.74 19.19 2.92
C GLY A 192 -5.80 17.66 2.81
N TYR A 193 -4.80 17.03 2.19
CA TYR A 193 -4.76 15.57 2.04
C TYR A 193 -4.02 14.88 3.19
N ARG A 194 -4.52 13.69 3.52
CA ARG A 194 -3.98 12.81 4.55
C ARG A 194 -2.54 12.38 4.27
N ALA A 195 -1.71 12.41 5.30
CA ALA A 195 -0.26 12.22 5.16
C ALA A 195 0.14 10.81 4.66
N SER A 196 -0.71 9.81 4.87
CA SER A 196 -0.44 8.42 4.50
C SER A 196 -0.59 8.15 2.99
N TYR A 197 -1.29 9.01 2.24
CA TYR A 197 -1.52 8.88 0.78
C TYR A 197 -1.78 10.26 0.13
N ARG A 198 -0.96 11.24 0.49
CA ARG A 198 -1.12 12.65 0.13
C ARG A 198 -0.93 12.89 -1.35
N TRP A 199 0.18 12.40 -1.91
CA TRP A 199 0.52 12.60 -3.32
C TRP A 199 -0.41 11.81 -4.24
N LEU A 200 -0.81 10.62 -3.81
CA LEU A 200 -1.84 9.83 -4.48
C LEU A 200 -3.16 10.61 -4.54
N SER A 201 -3.58 11.24 -3.44
CA SER A 201 -4.79 12.07 -3.42
C SER A 201 -4.67 13.27 -4.35
N TYR A 202 -3.54 13.98 -4.29
CA TYR A 202 -3.25 15.14 -5.15
C TYR A 202 -3.29 14.76 -6.66
N ALA A 203 -2.78 13.58 -7.02
CA ALA A 203 -2.86 13.07 -8.39
C ALA A 203 -4.29 12.62 -8.77
N LEU A 204 -5.00 11.93 -7.88
CA LEU A 204 -6.37 11.49 -8.14
C LEU A 204 -7.31 12.68 -8.37
N ALA A 205 -7.12 13.80 -7.66
CA ALA A 205 -7.88 15.03 -7.84
C ALA A 205 -7.84 15.61 -9.26
N ARG A 206 -6.81 15.24 -10.05
CA ARG A 206 -6.64 15.62 -11.46
C ARG A 206 -7.26 14.62 -12.44
N THR A 207 -7.89 13.58 -11.93
CA THR A 207 -8.60 12.57 -12.70
C THR A 207 -10.10 12.63 -12.43
N ALA A 208 -10.90 11.84 -13.14
CA ALA A 208 -12.32 11.69 -12.82
C ALA A 208 -12.59 11.04 -11.45
N ASN A 209 -11.57 10.48 -10.78
CA ASN A 209 -11.71 9.86 -9.48
C ASN A 209 -11.50 10.90 -8.37
N LYS A 210 -12.54 11.18 -7.58
CA LYS A 210 -12.40 12.03 -6.40
C LYS A 210 -11.53 11.34 -5.34
N PRO A 211 -10.54 12.02 -4.74
CA PRO A 211 -9.79 11.48 -3.61
C PRO A 211 -10.72 11.09 -2.46
N ARG A 212 -10.44 9.95 -1.85
CA ARG A 212 -11.20 9.37 -0.76
C ARG A 212 -10.51 9.65 0.57
N ASP A 213 -11.26 10.12 1.56
CA ASP A 213 -10.72 10.39 2.91
C ASP A 213 -10.97 9.23 3.91
N ASP A 214 -11.80 8.26 3.49
CA ASP A 214 -12.26 7.11 4.30
C ASP A 214 -11.29 5.92 4.30
N LEU A 215 -10.16 6.01 3.60
CA LEU A 215 -9.24 4.88 3.44
C LEU A 215 -8.40 4.61 4.71
N PRO A 216 -8.10 3.34 5.03
CA PRO A 216 -7.29 3.00 6.21
C PRO A 216 -5.85 3.50 6.10
N GLY A 217 -5.39 4.30 7.06
CA GLY A 217 -4.04 4.85 7.01
C GLY A 217 -3.42 4.97 8.39
N ILE A 218 -2.09 4.86 8.49
CA ILE A 218 -1.40 4.88 9.80
C ILE A 218 -1.55 6.21 10.55
N ASP A 219 -1.93 7.27 9.84
CA ASP A 219 -2.27 8.58 10.39
C ASP A 219 -3.64 8.59 11.11
N ARG A 220 -4.44 7.54 10.94
CA ARG A 220 -5.72 7.28 11.63
C ARG A 220 -5.76 5.81 12.13
N PRO A 221 -5.08 5.49 13.25
CA PRO A 221 -4.91 4.11 13.73
C PRO A 221 -6.22 3.33 13.91
N GLU A 222 -7.32 4.01 14.25
CA GLU A 222 -8.65 3.43 14.39
C GLU A 222 -9.16 2.81 13.07
N THR A 223 -8.85 3.42 11.92
CA THR A 223 -9.21 2.87 10.60
C THR A 223 -8.40 1.61 10.27
N VAL A 224 -7.16 1.54 10.76
CA VAL A 224 -6.28 0.38 10.63
C VAL A 224 -6.73 -0.77 11.53
N ALA A 225 -7.15 -0.47 12.76
CA ALA A 225 -7.71 -1.46 13.67
C ALA A 225 -9.00 -2.07 13.09
N ALA A 226 -9.94 -1.24 12.65
CA ALA A 226 -11.22 -1.69 12.11
C ALA A 226 -11.06 -2.60 10.88
N ILE A 227 -10.14 -2.29 9.96
CA ILE A 227 -9.93 -3.14 8.79
C ILE A 227 -9.26 -4.48 9.15
N ARG A 228 -8.39 -4.51 10.16
CA ARG A 228 -7.76 -5.74 10.64
C ARG A 228 -8.76 -6.62 11.37
N GLU A 229 -9.63 -6.04 12.20
CA GLU A 229 -10.74 -6.75 12.83
C GLU A 229 -11.65 -7.38 11.79
N ALA A 230 -12.06 -6.61 10.76
CA ALA A 230 -12.86 -7.14 9.66
C ALA A 230 -12.15 -8.29 8.91
N GLN A 231 -10.80 -8.29 8.83
CA GLN A 231 -10.06 -9.42 8.25
C GLN A 231 -10.14 -10.67 9.14
N SER A 232 -9.99 -10.50 10.44
CA SER A 232 -10.11 -11.59 11.42
C SER A 232 -11.53 -12.18 11.47
N GLU A 233 -12.58 -11.35 11.46
CA GLU A 233 -13.98 -11.81 11.42
C GLU A 233 -14.24 -12.65 10.16
N TRP A 234 -13.81 -12.13 9.00
CA TRP A 234 -13.95 -12.87 7.75
C TRP A 234 -13.16 -14.17 7.75
N LEU A 235 -11.95 -14.20 8.32
CA LEU A 235 -11.18 -15.44 8.46
C LEU A 235 -11.93 -16.44 9.34
N ALA A 236 -12.55 -15.97 10.43
CA ALA A 236 -13.27 -16.79 11.39
C ALA A 236 -14.62 -17.33 10.87
N GLY A 237 -15.15 -16.77 9.77
CA GLY A 237 -16.45 -17.19 9.26
C GLY A 237 -17.64 -16.47 9.88
N ILE A 238 -17.39 -15.34 10.56
CA ILE A 238 -18.39 -14.53 11.27
C ILE A 238 -18.84 -13.36 10.39
#